data_AF-A0A1Y1UGI8-F1
#
_entry.id   AF-A0A1Y1UGI8-F1
#
_cell.length_a   1.000
_cell.length_b   1.000
_cell.length_c   1.000
_cell.angle_alpha   90.00
_cell.angle_beta   90.00
_cell.angle_gamma   90.00
#
_symmetry.space_group_name_H-M   'P 1'
#
loop_
_entity.id
_entity.type
_entity.pdbx_description
1 polymer ?
#
loop_
_entity_poly.entity_id
_entity_poly.type
_entity_poly.pdbx_seq_one_letter_code
_entity_poly.pdbx_strand_id
1 'polypeptide(L)' 'CSICNRDPPKYTCPRCSYRTCSLTCSKAHKAKFECSGERDPTGYIPLKDVNHGIWADDYKWLEEGRR' A
#
# COMPACT_ATOMS: atom_id res chain seq x y z
N CYS A 1 13.19 -0.29 10.65
CA CYS A 1 12.98 0.67 9.53
C CYS A 1 13.91 0.28 8.41
N SER A 2 13.42 -0.18 7.26
CA SER A 2 14.30 -0.68 6.18
C SER A 2 15.07 0.40 5.43
N ILE A 3 14.79 1.69 5.69
CA ILE A 3 15.50 2.82 5.08
C ILE A 3 16.66 3.29 5.96
N CYS A 4 16.40 3.37 7.25
CA CYS A 4 17.21 4.11 8.20
C CYS A 4 17.90 3.21 9.23
N ASN A 5 17.45 1.95 9.39
CA ASN A 5 18.00 0.92 10.28
C ASN A 5 18.29 1.32 11.74
N ARG A 6 17.82 2.50 12.19
CA ARG A 6 17.99 3.01 13.56
C ARG A 6 16.93 2.48 14.52
N ASP A 7 15.67 2.51 14.07
CA ASP A 7 14.52 2.19 14.92
C ASP A 7 13.71 1.01 14.36
N PRO A 8 13.02 0.27 15.25
CA PRO A 8 12.04 -0.71 14.83
C PRO A 8 10.96 -0.05 13.96
N PRO A 9 10.52 -0.72 12.87
CA PRO A 9 9.50 -0.15 12.01
C PRO A 9 8.15 -0.06 12.74
N LYS A 10 7.46 1.06 12.57
CA LYS A 10 6.13 1.34 13.15
C LYS A 10 5.03 1.38 12.10
N TYR A 11 5.37 1.70 10.85
CA TYR A 11 4.42 1.88 9.76
C TYR A 11 4.79 1.00 8.57
N THR A 12 3.76 0.54 7.84
CA THR A 12 3.91 -0.28 6.63
C THR A 12 3.24 0.42 5.45
N CYS A 13 3.97 0.59 4.35
CA CYS A 13 3.41 1.19 3.14
C CYS A 13 2.41 0.22 2.47
N PRO A 14 1.17 0.64 2.14
CA PRO A 14 0.15 -0.26 1.60
C PRO A 14 0.44 -0.73 0.16
N ARG A 15 1.32 -0.03 -0.58
CA ARG A 15 1.64 -0.35 -1.98
C ARG A 15 2.80 -1.34 -2.12
N CYS A 16 3.88 -1.12 -1.37
CA CYS A 16 5.13 -1.89 -1.48
C CYS A 16 5.48 -2.65 -0.21
N SER A 17 4.60 -2.65 0.79
CA SER A 17 4.80 -3.32 2.09
C SER A 17 6.08 -2.89 2.84
N TYR A 18 6.64 -1.73 2.47
CA TYR A 18 7.88 -1.23 3.07
C TYR A 18 7.66 -0.77 4.50
N ARG A 19 8.53 -1.24 5.39
CA ARG A 19 8.44 -1.00 6.82
C ARG A 19 9.28 0.21 7.24
N THR A 20 8.64 1.27 7.70
CA THR A 20 9.26 2.56 8.07
C THR A 20 9.04 2.86 9.55
N CYS A 21 9.96 3.57 10.22
CA CYS A 21 9.78 3.94 11.64
C CYS A 21 9.11 5.31 11.83
N SER A 22 9.16 6.19 10.83
CA SER A 22 8.71 7.57 10.92
C SER A 22 8.13 8.06 9.59
N LEU A 23 7.39 9.18 9.64
CA LEU A 23 6.84 9.82 8.45
C LEU A 23 7.93 10.31 7.48
N THR A 24 9.08 10.75 8.00
CA THR A 24 10.24 11.12 7.19
C THR A 24 10.78 9.92 6.41
N CYS A 25 10.85 8.74 7.03
CA CYS A 25 11.18 7.50 6.33
C CYS A 25 10.08 7.11 5.33
N SER A 26 8.81 7.33 5.66
CA SER A 26 7.72 7.11 4.70
C SER A 26 7.90 7.97 3.44
N LYS A 27 8.12 9.28 3.57
CA LYS A 27 8.38 10.15 2.41
C LYS A 27 9.67 9.79 1.67
N ALA A 28 10.72 9.40 2.40
CA ALA A 28 12.00 9.03 1.80
C ALA A 28 11.90 7.76 0.93
N HIS A 29 11.14 6.72 1.32
CA HIS A 29 10.99 5.57 0.41
C HIS A 29 10.16 5.93 -0.82
N LYS A 30 9.13 6.77 -0.67
CA LYS A 30 8.33 7.22 -1.80
C LYS A 30 9.18 7.90 -2.86
N ALA A 31 10.09 8.78 -2.43
CA ALA A 31 11.02 9.46 -3.33
C ALA A 31 12.10 8.53 -3.91
N LYS A 32 12.67 7.61 -3.10
CA LYS A 32 13.74 6.71 -3.54
C LYS A 32 13.29 5.56 -4.45
N PHE A 33 12.09 5.04 -4.22
CA PHE A 33 11.54 3.89 -4.94
C PHE A 33 10.39 4.26 -5.87
N GLU A 34 10.20 5.57 -6.12
CA GLU A 34 9.12 6.11 -6.96
C GLU A 34 7.76 5.48 -6.61
N CYS A 35 7.49 5.38 -5.30
CA CYS A 35 6.30 4.72 -4.79
C CYS A 35 5.22 5.77 -4.51
N SER A 36 4.09 5.70 -5.23
CA SER A 36 2.91 6.54 -4.96
C SER A 36 2.39 6.34 -3.52
N GLY A 37 2.55 5.12 -3.00
CA GLY A 37 2.09 4.72 -1.67
C GLY A 37 0.57 4.58 -1.58
N GLU A 38 -0.09 4.52 -2.73
CA GLU A 38 -1.49 4.19 -2.90
C GLU A 38 -1.59 2.73 -3.32
N ARG A 39 -2.53 1.97 -2.75
CA ARG A 39 -2.74 0.58 -3.12
C ARG A 39 -3.23 0.55 -4.57
N ASP A 40 -2.67 -0.34 -5.40
CA ASP A 40 -3.17 -0.53 -6.76
C ASP A 40 -4.48 -1.32 -6.69
N PRO A 41 -5.64 -0.75 -7.09
CA PRO A 41 -6.92 -1.43 -7.03
C PRO A 41 -7.07 -2.48 -8.14
N THR A 42 -6.21 -2.46 -9.17
CA THR A 42 -6.25 -3.38 -10.32
C THR A 42 -5.30 -4.57 -10.21
N GLY A 43 -4.63 -4.72 -9.05
CA GLY A 43 -3.69 -5.80 -8.82
C GLY A 43 -4.38 -7.16 -8.93
N TYR A 44 -3.82 -8.06 -9.74
CA TYR A 44 -4.35 -9.42 -9.88
C TYR A 44 -4.31 -10.17 -8.53
N ILE A 45 -5.46 -10.65 -8.09
CA ILE A 45 -5.59 -11.50 -6.89
C ILE A 45 -6.22 -12.83 -7.33
N PRO A 46 -5.60 -13.97 -7.04
CA PRO A 46 -6.20 -15.27 -7.33
C PRO A 46 -7.51 -15.43 -6.54
N LEU A 47 -8.53 -16.02 -7.19
CA LEU A 47 -9.88 -16.18 -6.62
C LEU A 47 -9.91 -16.88 -5.25
N LYS A 48 -8.90 -17.70 -4.95
CA LYS A 48 -8.78 -18.41 -3.66
C LYS A 48 -8.45 -17.48 -2.48
N ASP A 49 -7.82 -16.35 -2.75
CA ASP A 49 -7.39 -15.36 -1.75
C ASP A 49 -8.30 -14.14 -1.71
N VAL A 50 -9.33 -14.09 -2.57
CA VAL A 50 -10.35 -13.04 -2.54
C VAL A 50 -11.18 -13.19 -1.27
N ASN A 51 -11.21 -12.14 -0.47
CA ASN A 51 -12.03 -12.04 0.74
C ASN A 51 -13.07 -10.93 0.58
N HIS A 52 -14.05 -10.89 1.49
CA HIS A 52 -15.11 -9.89 1.47
C HIS A 52 -14.59 -8.43 1.51
N GLY A 53 -13.45 -8.19 2.16
CA GLY A 53 -12.82 -6.86 2.19
C GLY A 53 -12.23 -6.43 0.85
N ILE A 54 -11.64 -7.37 0.10
CA ILE A 54 -11.18 -7.14 -1.28
C ILE A 54 -12.38 -6.87 -2.19
N TRP A 55 -13.46 -7.65 -2.06
CA TRP A 55 -14.67 -7.44 -2.84
C TRP A 55 -15.32 -6.07 -2.61
N ALA A 56 -15.33 -5.58 -1.36
CA ALA A 56 -15.83 -4.25 -1.05
C ALA A 56 -14.98 -3.12 -1.66
N ASP A 57 -13.66 -3.31 -1.72
CA ASP A 57 -12.73 -2.37 -2.36
C ASP A 57 -12.98 -2.31 -3.88
N ASP A 58 -13.12 -3.46 -4.53
CA ASP A 58 -13.46 -3.59 -5.96
C ASP A 58 -14.82 -2.95 -6.26
N TYR A 59 -15.84 -3.22 -5.44
CA TYR A 59 -17.17 -2.64 -5.60
C TYR A 59 -17.11 -1.10 -5.53
N LYS A 60 -16.40 -0.55 -4.54
CA LYS A 60 -16.18 0.89 -4.40
C LYS A 60 -15.45 1.47 -5.62
N TRP A 61 -14.41 0.78 -6.12
CA TRP A 61 -13.68 1.22 -7.30
C TRP A 61 -14.57 1.28 -8.55
N LEU A 62 -15.42 0.26 -8.76
CA LEU A 62 -16.40 0.24 -9.86
C LEU A 62 -17.46 1.34 -9.74
N GLU A 63 -17.93 1.64 -8.52
CA GLU A 63 -18.90 2.72 -8.30
C GLU A 63 -18.31 4.11 -8.54
N GLU A 64 -17.05 4.34 -8.16
CA GLU A 64 -16.36 5.61 -8.37
C GLU A 64 -16.14 5.89 -9.86
N GLY A 65 -15.84 4.86 -10.66
CA GLY A 65 -15.73 4.96 -12.13
C GLY A 65 -17.06 5.14 -12.88
N ARG A 66 -18.21 4.98 -12.21
CA ARG A 66 -19.54 5.21 -12.79
C ARG A 66 -19.95 6.70 -12.79
N ARG A 67 -19.17 7.56 -12.11
CA ARG A 67 -19.51 8.96 -11.85
C ARG A 67 -18.98 9.93 -12.91
#